data_AF-A0AAA9SSX5-F1
#
_entry.id   AF-A0AAA9SSX5-F1
#
_cell.length_a   1.000
_cell.length_b   1.000
_cell.length_c   1.000
_cell.angle_alpha   90.00
_cell.angle_beta   90.00
_cell.angle_gamma   90.00
#
_symmetry.space_group_name_H-M   'P 1'
#
loop_
_entity.id
_entity.type
_entity.pdbx_description
1 polymer ?
#
loop_
_entity_poly.entity_id
_entity_poly.type
_entity_poly.pdbx_seq_one_letter_code
_entity_poly.pdbx_strand_id
1 'polypeptide(L)'
;MEKVCRAEAPSRRSPACGRKQQFAVLCNTIDYAKAFDCVDHNKLWKILKEMGIPDHLICLLRNLYAGQEATVRPGHGTTDWFQIGKGVRQGCILSPCLCNLYAEYIMRNTGLEEAQTGIKIARRNVSHLRYADDITLMAESEEELKSLLMKVKVESEKVGLKLNIQKTKIMASGPITSWEIDGETVETVSDFIFLGSKITAHGDCSHEIKRR
;
A
#
# COMPACT_ATOMS: atom_id res chain seq x y z
N MET A 1 -38.77 56.50 4.80
CA MET A 1 -38.26 55.66 5.91
C MET A 1 -37.57 54.45 5.29
N GLU A 2 -36.28 54.59 4.99
CA GLU A 2 -35.40 53.50 4.62
C GLU A 2 -34.15 53.69 5.47
N LYS A 3 -33.80 52.69 6.29
CA LYS A 3 -32.52 52.66 6.99
C LYS A 3 -31.79 51.39 6.62
N VAL A 4 -30.81 51.60 5.76
CA VAL A 4 -29.76 50.68 5.32
C VAL A 4 -28.90 50.31 6.53
N CYS A 5 -28.62 49.02 6.70
CA CYS A 5 -27.69 48.49 7.70
C CYS A 5 -26.25 48.93 7.42
N ARG A 6 -25.60 49.58 8.37
CA ARG A 6 -24.12 49.68 8.47
C ARG A 6 -23.68 48.82 9.64
N ALA A 7 -22.99 47.72 9.36
CA ALA A 7 -22.24 46.97 10.36
C ALA A 7 -20.80 47.51 10.39
N GLU A 8 -20.41 48.11 11.50
CA GLU A 8 -19.01 48.43 11.81
C GLU A 8 -18.32 47.19 12.40
N ALA A 9 -17.12 46.89 11.91
CA ALA A 9 -16.30 45.77 12.39
C ALA A 9 -15.47 46.18 13.62
N PRO A 10 -15.45 45.38 14.72
CA PRO A 10 -14.42 45.50 15.74
C PRO A 10 -13.22 44.62 15.38
N SER A 11 -12.07 45.25 15.22
CA SER A 11 -10.76 44.63 15.18
C SER A 11 -10.43 43.97 16.52
N ARG A 12 -10.40 42.64 16.56
CA ARG A 12 -9.69 41.88 17.60
C ARG A 12 -8.91 40.74 16.96
N ARG A 13 -7.64 41.00 16.68
CA ARG A 13 -6.64 39.94 16.54
C ARG A 13 -6.60 39.20 17.88
N SER A 14 -7.11 37.97 17.91
CA SER A 14 -6.85 37.06 19.01
C SER A 14 -5.57 36.29 18.68
N PRO A 15 -4.50 36.40 19.49
CA PRO A 15 -3.36 35.50 19.37
C PRO A 15 -3.65 34.20 20.15
N ALA A 16 -3.08 33.11 19.67
CA ALA A 16 -2.94 31.82 20.36
C ALA A 16 -4.20 30.94 20.53
N CYS A 17 -4.37 30.02 19.58
CA CYS A 17 -5.00 28.71 19.79
C CYS A 17 -4.51 27.78 18.67
N GLY A 18 -3.86 26.65 18.89
CA GLY A 18 -2.97 26.20 19.95
C GLY A 18 -1.83 25.48 19.23
N ARG A 19 -0.79 25.02 19.96
CA ARG A 19 0.24 24.14 19.40
C ARG A 19 -0.43 23.03 18.59
N LYS A 20 -0.28 23.01 17.26
CA LYS A 20 -0.51 21.80 16.48
C LYS A 20 0.49 20.81 17.05
N GLN A 21 0.04 19.85 17.84
CA GLN A 21 0.85 18.69 18.15
C GLN A 21 1.19 18.08 16.79
N GLN A 22 2.41 18.30 16.34
CA GLN A 22 2.90 17.73 15.09
C GLN A 22 3.19 16.28 15.41
N PHE A 23 2.16 15.44 15.32
CA PHE A 23 2.33 14.01 15.44
C PHE A 23 3.31 13.59 14.34
N ALA A 24 4.37 12.89 14.72
CA ALA A 24 5.31 12.33 13.76
C ALA A 24 4.57 11.23 12.99
N VAL A 25 3.96 11.61 11.88
CA VAL A 25 3.34 10.66 10.95
C VAL A 25 4.46 10.03 10.15
N LEU A 26 4.63 8.73 10.36
CA LEU A 26 5.56 7.90 9.60
C LEU A 26 4.74 7.08 8.61
N CYS A 27 4.95 7.33 7.32
CA CYS A 27 4.30 6.58 6.25
C CYS A 27 5.33 5.71 5.54
N ASN A 28 4.98 4.45 5.30
CA ASN A 28 5.77 3.55 4.45
C ASN A 28 4.93 3.02 3.30
N THR A 29 5.28 3.37 2.07
CA THR A 29 4.62 2.82 0.88
C THR A 29 5.34 1.53 0.46
N ILE A 30 4.61 0.42 0.42
CA ILE A 30 5.12 -0.90 0.09
C ILE A 30 4.81 -1.23 -1.37
N ASP A 31 5.80 -1.75 -2.09
CA ASP A 31 5.68 -2.31 -3.44
C ASP A 31 6.13 -3.78 -3.41
N TYR A 32 5.40 -4.66 -4.10
CA TYR A 32 5.80 -6.06 -4.26
C TYR A 32 6.60 -6.25 -5.56
N ALA A 33 7.74 -6.92 -5.45
CA ALA A 33 8.57 -7.25 -6.60
C ALA A 33 7.83 -8.23 -7.54
N LYS A 34 7.37 -7.71 -8.69
CA LYS A 34 6.65 -8.46 -9.73
C LYS A 34 5.46 -9.25 -9.16
N ALA A 35 4.59 -8.57 -8.41
CA ALA A 35 3.46 -9.20 -7.70
C ALA A 35 2.64 -10.13 -8.60
N PHE A 36 2.26 -9.66 -9.79
CA PHE A 36 1.47 -10.41 -10.76
C PHE A 36 2.19 -11.65 -11.27
N ASP A 37 3.51 -11.64 -11.40
CA ASP A 37 4.30 -12.76 -11.93
C ASP A 37 4.73 -13.77 -10.83
N CYS A 38 4.58 -13.39 -9.56
CA CYS A 38 5.06 -14.16 -8.42
C CYS A 38 3.95 -14.92 -7.67
N VAL A 39 2.68 -14.76 -8.06
CA VAL A 39 1.56 -15.51 -7.44
C VAL A 39 1.74 -17.01 -7.65
N ASP A 40 1.93 -17.75 -6.56
CA ASP A 40 2.03 -19.21 -6.60
C ASP A 40 0.62 -19.81 -6.73
N HIS A 41 0.39 -20.60 -7.79
CA HIS A 41 -0.93 -21.19 -8.05
C HIS A 41 -1.38 -22.12 -6.92
N ASN A 42 -0.49 -22.95 -6.37
CA ASN A 42 -0.84 -23.88 -5.30
C ASN A 42 -1.25 -23.14 -4.03
N LYS A 43 -0.58 -22.02 -3.72
CA LYS A 43 -0.94 -21.16 -2.60
C LYS A 43 -2.23 -20.39 -2.88
N LEU A 44 -2.39 -19.86 -4.08
CA LEU A 44 -3.61 -19.16 -4.51
C LEU A 44 -4.86 -20.02 -4.27
N TRP A 45 -4.84 -21.30 -4.68
CA TRP A 45 -6.01 -22.16 -4.49
C TRP A 45 -6.35 -22.41 -3.02
N LYS A 46 -5.34 -22.52 -2.15
CA LYS A 46 -5.54 -22.67 -0.71
C LYS A 46 -6.11 -21.39 -0.10
N ILE A 47 -5.53 -20.24 -0.46
CA ILE A 47 -5.98 -18.92 -0.02
C ILE A 47 -7.43 -18.69 -0.42
N LEU A 48 -7.82 -18.96 -1.68
CA LEU A 48 -9.20 -18.79 -2.12
C LEU A 48 -10.17 -19.66 -1.30
N LYS A 49 -9.77 -20.89 -0.97
CA LYS A 49 -10.58 -21.79 -0.13
C LYS A 49 -10.74 -21.24 1.29
N GLU A 50 -9.66 -20.77 1.89
CA GLU A 50 -9.66 -20.17 3.24
C GLU A 50 -10.47 -18.86 3.29
N MET A 51 -10.46 -18.09 2.20
CA MET A 51 -11.26 -16.88 2.02
C MET A 51 -12.76 -17.18 1.76
N GLY A 52 -13.16 -18.44 1.76
CA GLY A 52 -14.57 -18.87 1.65
C GLY A 52 -15.09 -18.98 0.22
N ILE A 53 -14.21 -19.00 -0.79
CA ILE A 53 -14.62 -19.18 -2.18
C ILE A 53 -15.07 -20.63 -2.40
N PRO A 54 -16.25 -20.89 -2.97
CA PRO A 54 -16.75 -22.24 -3.23
C PRO A 54 -15.80 -23.09 -4.09
N ASP A 55 -15.65 -24.37 -3.73
CA ASP A 55 -14.75 -25.32 -4.39
C ASP A 55 -14.99 -25.44 -5.91
N HIS A 56 -16.25 -25.32 -6.37
CA HIS A 56 -16.58 -25.39 -7.81
C HIS A 56 -16.02 -24.20 -8.59
N LEU A 57 -15.99 -22.99 -8.00
CA LEU A 57 -15.36 -21.81 -8.62
C LEU A 57 -13.84 -21.93 -8.63
N ILE A 58 -13.26 -22.45 -7.53
CA ILE A 58 -11.82 -22.74 -7.46
C ILE A 58 -11.43 -23.77 -8.51
N CYS A 59 -12.25 -24.80 -8.73
CA CYS A 59 -12.04 -25.79 -9.79
C CYS A 59 -12.03 -25.15 -11.19
N LEU A 60 -12.99 -24.25 -11.47
CA LEU A 60 -13.02 -23.52 -12.73
C LEU A 60 -11.76 -22.66 -12.92
N LEU A 61 -11.30 -21.96 -11.88
CA LEU A 61 -10.06 -21.19 -11.91
C LEU A 61 -8.85 -22.10 -12.12
N ARG A 62 -8.75 -23.23 -11.42
CA ARG A 62 -7.67 -24.21 -11.63
C ARG A 62 -7.60 -24.68 -13.08
N ASN A 63 -8.76 -25.00 -13.68
CA ASN A 63 -8.82 -25.41 -15.08
C ASN A 63 -8.42 -24.27 -16.03
N LEU A 64 -8.76 -23.03 -15.71
CA LEU A 64 -8.33 -21.85 -16.47
C LEU A 64 -6.80 -21.64 -16.44
N TYR A 65 -6.15 -22.08 -15.36
CA TYR A 65 -4.70 -21.95 -15.13
C TYR A 65 -3.89 -23.20 -15.49
N ALA A 66 -4.54 -24.35 -15.69
CA ALA A 66 -3.86 -25.60 -16.01
C ALA A 66 -3.24 -25.58 -17.43
N GLY A 67 -2.01 -26.10 -17.54
CA GLY A 67 -1.34 -26.30 -18.83
C GLY A 67 -1.10 -25.04 -19.64
N GLN A 68 -0.98 -23.88 -18.97
CA GLN A 68 -0.76 -22.62 -19.65
C GLN A 68 0.65 -22.55 -20.25
N GLU A 69 0.72 -22.11 -21.50
CA GLU A 69 1.97 -21.83 -22.19
C GLU A 69 2.02 -20.36 -22.64
N ALA A 70 3.22 -19.81 -22.67
CA ALA A 70 3.50 -18.50 -23.23
C ALA A 70 4.71 -18.57 -24.16
N THR A 71 4.79 -17.58 -25.05
CA THR A 71 5.98 -17.27 -25.85
C THR A 71 6.16 -15.76 -25.86
N VAL A 72 7.40 -15.29 -25.99
CA VAL A 72 7.73 -13.87 -26.10
C VAL A 72 8.03 -13.56 -27.56
N ARG A 73 7.46 -12.47 -28.08
CA ARG A 73 7.72 -11.99 -29.44
C ARG A 73 8.54 -10.70 -29.41
N PRO A 74 9.88 -10.78 -29.28
CA PRO A 74 10.75 -9.62 -29.48
C PRO A 74 10.82 -9.19 -30.96
N GLY A 75 11.43 -8.04 -31.24
CA GLY A 75 11.59 -7.53 -32.61
C GLY A 75 12.47 -8.38 -33.54
N HIS A 76 13.19 -9.38 -33.01
CA HIS A 76 14.09 -10.26 -33.76
C HIS A 76 13.58 -11.71 -33.88
N GLY A 77 12.33 -12.01 -33.49
CA GLY A 77 11.77 -13.36 -33.62
C GLY A 77 10.70 -13.67 -32.58
N THR A 78 10.22 -14.92 -32.56
CA THR A 78 9.36 -15.45 -31.49
C THR A 78 10.14 -16.53 -30.76
N THR A 79 10.11 -16.53 -29.43
CA THR A 79 10.79 -17.56 -28.62
C THR A 79 10.03 -18.87 -28.68
N ASP A 80 10.65 -19.95 -28.21
CA ASP A 80 9.94 -21.20 -27.97
C ASP A 80 8.83 -21.01 -26.93
N TRP A 81 7.84 -21.90 -27.00
CA TRP A 81 6.80 -22.00 -25.98
C TRP A 81 7.38 -22.51 -24.67
N PHE A 82 6.93 -21.93 -23.57
CA PHE A 82 7.29 -22.36 -22.23
C PHE A 82 6.05 -22.38 -21.33
N GLN A 83 6.07 -23.28 -20.35
CA GLN A 83 4.98 -23.45 -19.39
C GLN A 83 4.97 -22.34 -18.34
N ILE A 84 3.78 -21.83 -18.01
CA ILE A 84 3.58 -20.82 -16.98
C ILE A 84 3.36 -21.52 -15.64
N GLY A 85 4.39 -21.54 -14.80
CA GLY A 85 4.31 -22.17 -13.46
C GLY A 85 3.87 -21.24 -12.33
N LYS A 86 3.80 -19.92 -12.58
CA LYS A 86 3.45 -18.91 -11.57
C LYS A 86 2.92 -17.65 -12.22
N GLY A 87 2.27 -16.84 -11.39
CA GLY A 87 1.70 -15.56 -11.75
C GLY A 87 0.25 -15.66 -12.21
N VAL A 88 -0.43 -14.51 -12.23
CA VAL A 88 -1.77 -14.37 -12.80
C VAL A 88 -1.69 -14.00 -14.28
N ARG A 89 -2.74 -14.27 -15.04
CA ARG A 89 -2.77 -13.99 -16.48
C ARG A 89 -2.84 -12.48 -16.73
N GLN A 90 -1.78 -11.86 -17.23
CA GLN A 90 -1.83 -10.44 -17.61
C GLN A 90 -2.89 -10.22 -18.71
N GLY A 91 -3.70 -9.17 -18.57
CA GLY A 91 -4.83 -8.87 -19.46
C GLY A 91 -6.13 -9.64 -19.17
N CYS A 92 -6.14 -10.61 -18.24
CA CYS A 92 -7.37 -11.26 -17.80
C CYS A 92 -8.12 -10.37 -16.79
N ILE A 93 -9.44 -10.25 -16.98
CA ILE A 93 -10.31 -9.44 -16.11
C ILE A 93 -10.34 -9.91 -14.64
N LEU A 94 -10.06 -11.20 -14.39
CA LEU A 94 -10.03 -11.75 -13.04
C LEU A 94 -8.70 -11.53 -12.32
N SER A 95 -7.61 -11.27 -13.05
CA SER A 95 -6.28 -11.18 -12.47
C SER A 95 -6.14 -10.09 -11.40
N PRO A 96 -6.66 -8.85 -11.59
CA PRO A 96 -6.65 -7.85 -10.53
C PRO A 96 -7.41 -8.31 -9.27
N CYS A 97 -8.54 -8.99 -9.43
CA CYS A 97 -9.33 -9.49 -8.30
C CYS A 97 -8.58 -10.60 -7.54
N LEU A 98 -7.93 -11.52 -8.25
CA LEU A 98 -7.11 -12.57 -7.65
C LEU A 98 -5.92 -11.99 -6.88
N CYS A 99 -5.23 -10.99 -7.44
CA CYS A 99 -4.15 -10.29 -6.75
C CYS A 99 -4.65 -9.56 -5.50
N ASN A 100 -5.79 -8.88 -5.55
CA ASN A 100 -6.37 -8.21 -4.38
C ASN A 100 -6.74 -9.19 -3.28
N LEU A 101 -7.33 -10.34 -3.61
CA LEU A 101 -7.63 -11.40 -2.63
C LEU A 101 -6.35 -11.97 -2.00
N TYR A 102 -5.29 -12.11 -2.79
CA TYR A 102 -3.98 -12.54 -2.31
C TYR A 102 -3.38 -11.55 -1.31
N ALA A 103 -3.41 -10.24 -1.65
CA ALA A 103 -2.95 -9.18 -0.77
C ALA A 103 -3.80 -9.05 0.50
N GLU A 104 -5.12 -9.19 0.37
CA GLU A 104 -6.05 -9.21 1.51
C GLU A 104 -5.75 -10.34 2.48
N TYR A 105 -5.49 -11.55 1.97
CA TYR A 105 -5.11 -12.69 2.80
C TYR A 105 -3.84 -12.41 3.61
N ILE A 106 -2.81 -11.82 2.99
CA ILE A 106 -1.59 -11.40 3.70
C ILE A 106 -1.94 -10.44 4.84
N MET A 107 -2.74 -9.40 4.55
CA MET A 107 -3.09 -8.37 5.53
C MET A 107 -3.96 -8.87 6.69
N ARG A 108 -4.79 -9.89 6.47
CA ARG A 108 -5.53 -10.53 7.57
C ARG A 108 -4.60 -11.32 8.47
N ASN A 109 -3.61 -12.00 7.90
CA ASN A 109 -2.69 -12.85 8.64
C ASN A 109 -1.57 -12.08 9.36
N THR A 110 -1.34 -10.81 9.02
CA THR A 110 -0.36 -9.97 9.72
C THR A 110 -0.85 -9.51 11.09
N GLY A 111 -2.15 -9.67 11.41
CA GLY A 111 -2.72 -9.28 12.70
C GLY A 111 -2.69 -7.77 12.96
N LEU A 112 -2.65 -6.94 11.90
CA LEU A 112 -2.53 -5.49 12.00
C LEU A 112 -3.76 -4.81 12.61
N GLU A 113 -4.94 -5.45 12.54
CA GLU A 113 -6.18 -4.94 13.12
C GLU A 113 -6.31 -5.22 14.62
N GLU A 114 -5.68 -6.30 15.10
CA GLU A 114 -5.66 -6.68 16.52
C GLU A 114 -4.61 -5.90 17.32
N ALA A 115 -3.51 -5.55 16.65
CA ALA A 115 -2.50 -4.67 17.21
C ALA A 115 -3.12 -3.27 17.40
N GLN A 116 -3.10 -2.72 18.63
CA GLN A 116 -3.49 -1.33 18.92
C GLN A 116 -2.47 -0.32 18.36
N THR A 117 -2.02 -0.56 17.13
CA THR A 117 -0.94 0.13 16.44
C THR A 117 -1.47 1.01 15.31
N GLY A 118 -0.69 1.99 14.89
CA GLY A 118 -1.02 2.94 13.85
C GLY A 118 -1.45 4.29 14.41
N ILE A 119 -1.96 5.15 13.53
CA ILE A 119 -2.28 6.53 13.88
C ILE A 119 -3.72 6.63 14.36
N LYS A 120 -3.94 7.37 15.45
CA LYS A 120 -5.30 7.58 15.98
C LYS A 120 -6.06 8.66 15.21
N ILE A 121 -7.01 8.25 14.38
CA ILE A 121 -7.91 9.13 13.62
C ILE A 121 -9.35 8.93 14.11
N ALA A 122 -10.01 9.99 14.56
CA ALA A 122 -11.41 9.97 14.99
C ALA A 122 -11.76 8.80 15.96
N ARG A 123 -10.87 8.54 16.94
CA ARG A 123 -10.95 7.46 17.94
C ARG A 123 -10.73 6.04 17.42
N ARG A 124 -10.30 5.86 16.17
CA ARG A 124 -9.90 4.57 15.60
C ARG A 124 -8.40 4.61 15.29
N ASN A 125 -7.73 3.47 15.45
CA ASN A 125 -6.36 3.34 15.00
C ASN A 125 -6.36 2.92 13.54
N VAL A 126 -5.54 3.60 12.73
CA VAL A 126 -5.37 3.30 11.31
C VAL A 126 -3.89 2.99 11.09
N SER A 127 -3.59 1.69 10.92
CA SER A 127 -2.23 1.19 10.70
C SER A 127 -1.85 1.13 9.23
N HIS A 128 -2.82 1.11 8.32
CA HIS A 128 -2.55 0.98 6.89
C HIS A 128 -3.69 1.53 6.02
N LEU A 129 -3.34 1.99 4.82
CA LEU A 129 -4.23 2.35 3.73
C LEU A 129 -3.91 1.48 2.52
N ARG A 130 -4.95 1.06 1.79
CA ARG A 130 -4.80 0.20 0.63
C ARG A 130 -5.68 0.66 -0.51
N TYR A 131 -5.10 0.72 -1.70
CA TYR A 131 -5.84 0.97 -2.93
C TYR A 131 -5.23 0.14 -4.05
N ALA A 132 -5.97 -0.84 -4.56
CA ALA A 132 -5.44 -1.85 -5.48
C ALA A 132 -4.13 -2.46 -4.93
N ASP A 133 -3.02 -2.27 -5.64
CA ASP A 133 -1.68 -2.74 -5.30
C ASP A 133 -0.89 -1.78 -4.39
N ASP A 134 -1.33 -0.53 -4.24
CA ASP A 134 -0.70 0.44 -3.34
C ASP A 134 -1.05 0.16 -1.88
N ILE A 135 -0.05 -0.12 -1.04
CA ILE A 135 -0.19 -0.29 0.40
C ILE A 135 0.66 0.75 1.11
N THR A 136 0.05 1.55 1.98
CA THR A 136 0.75 2.52 2.84
C THR A 136 0.56 2.14 4.29
N LEU A 137 1.63 1.75 4.97
CA LEU A 137 1.64 1.59 6.43
C LEU A 137 1.83 2.94 7.12
N MET A 138 1.24 3.08 8.29
CA MET A 138 1.27 4.31 9.08
C MET A 138 1.47 3.99 10.55
N ALA A 139 2.32 4.76 11.22
CA ALA A 139 2.60 4.62 12.64
C ALA A 139 2.95 5.98 13.30
N GLU A 140 2.94 6.01 14.62
CA GLU A 140 3.36 7.18 15.41
C GLU A 140 4.84 7.11 15.82
N SER A 141 5.49 5.94 15.71
CA SER A 141 6.91 5.73 16.02
C SER A 141 7.64 4.93 14.94
N GLU A 142 8.97 5.10 14.85
CA GLU A 142 9.81 4.36 13.91
C GLU A 142 9.83 2.86 14.21
N GLU A 143 9.90 2.51 15.49
CA GLU A 143 9.93 1.14 15.98
C GLU A 143 8.63 0.41 15.63
N GLU A 144 7.50 1.11 15.78
CA GLU A 144 6.20 0.60 15.42
C GLU A 144 6.12 0.36 13.91
N LEU A 145 6.47 1.35 13.08
CA LEU A 145 6.43 1.19 11.64
C LEU A 145 7.36 0.07 11.14
N LYS A 146 8.57 -0.07 11.72
CA LYS A 146 9.48 -1.21 11.44
C LYS A 146 8.81 -2.53 11.79
N SER A 147 8.16 -2.62 12.94
CA SER A 147 7.44 -3.84 13.36
C SER A 147 6.31 -4.20 12.39
N LEU A 148 5.50 -3.23 11.95
CA LEU A 148 4.42 -3.44 10.98
C LEU A 148 4.98 -3.93 9.63
N LEU A 149 6.03 -3.28 9.14
CA LEU A 149 6.69 -3.65 7.89
C LEU A 149 7.28 -5.07 7.94
N MET A 150 7.93 -5.43 9.04
CA MET A 150 8.48 -6.78 9.23
C MET A 150 7.39 -7.85 9.29
N LYS A 151 6.25 -7.59 9.94
CA LYS A 151 5.10 -8.50 9.93
C LYS A 151 4.58 -8.71 8.51
N VAL A 152 4.35 -7.63 7.76
CA VAL A 152 3.90 -7.70 6.36
C VAL A 152 4.89 -8.50 5.52
N LYS A 153 6.18 -8.23 5.65
CA LYS A 153 7.23 -8.96 4.93
C LYS A 153 7.18 -10.47 5.21
N VAL A 154 7.16 -10.86 6.48
CA VAL A 154 7.16 -12.29 6.88
C VAL A 154 5.92 -13.00 6.34
N GLU A 155 4.73 -12.42 6.47
CA GLU A 155 3.51 -13.04 5.93
C GLU A 155 3.50 -13.09 4.39
N SER A 156 4.06 -12.07 3.73
CA SER A 156 4.20 -12.04 2.28
C SER A 156 5.12 -13.15 1.76
N GLU A 157 6.25 -13.37 2.43
CA GLU A 157 7.23 -14.37 2.03
C GLU A 157 6.68 -15.80 2.18
N LYS A 158 5.84 -16.06 3.21
CA LYS A 158 5.14 -17.34 3.35
C LYS A 158 4.31 -17.67 2.12
N VAL A 159 3.69 -16.66 1.51
CA VAL A 159 2.92 -16.80 0.28
C VAL A 159 3.75 -16.55 -0.98
N GLY A 160 5.07 -16.40 -0.88
CA GLY A 160 5.98 -16.29 -2.03
C GLY A 160 6.04 -14.91 -2.68
N LEU A 161 5.48 -13.87 -2.06
CA LEU A 161 5.68 -12.49 -2.47
C LEU A 161 6.86 -11.88 -1.71
N LYS A 162 7.65 -11.07 -2.40
CA LYS A 162 8.78 -10.33 -1.83
C LYS A 162 8.52 -8.84 -1.94
N LEU A 163 8.87 -8.11 -0.89
CA LEU A 163 8.85 -6.66 -0.93
C LEU A 163 9.98 -6.14 -1.81
N ASN A 164 9.71 -5.05 -2.52
CA ASN A 164 10.70 -4.31 -3.28
C ASN A 164 11.22 -3.16 -2.43
N ILE A 165 12.31 -3.43 -1.69
CA ILE A 165 12.86 -2.48 -0.73
C ILE A 165 13.31 -1.18 -1.41
N GLN A 166 13.87 -1.27 -2.62
CA GLN A 166 14.31 -0.10 -3.41
C GLN A 166 13.18 0.84 -3.83
N LYS A 167 11.96 0.31 -4.01
CA LYS A 167 10.78 1.14 -4.30
C LYS A 167 10.00 1.53 -3.05
N THR A 168 10.34 0.92 -1.92
CA THR A 168 9.71 1.21 -0.65
C THR A 168 10.26 2.53 -0.13
N LYS A 169 9.36 3.47 0.19
CA LYS A 169 9.73 4.81 0.63
C LYS A 169 9.20 5.06 2.03
N ILE A 170 9.95 5.80 2.83
CA ILE A 170 9.52 6.27 4.15
C ILE A 170 9.46 7.79 4.15
N MET A 171 8.36 8.32 4.68
CA MET A 171 8.19 9.75 4.92
C MET A 171 7.89 9.97 6.40
N ALA A 172 8.57 10.95 7.01
CA ALA A 172 8.39 11.33 8.41
C ALA A 172 8.16 12.83 8.53
N SER A 173 7.27 13.26 9.43
CA SER A 173 7.13 14.69 9.78
C SER A 173 8.24 15.20 10.71
N GLY A 174 9.05 14.29 11.26
CA GLY A 174 10.19 14.58 12.14
C GLY A 174 11.50 13.97 11.62
N PRO A 175 12.62 14.13 12.36
CA PRO A 175 13.87 13.47 12.02
C PRO A 175 13.67 11.95 12.00
N ILE A 176 14.24 11.29 11.00
CA ILE A 176 14.20 9.84 10.86
C ILE A 176 15.60 9.25 10.82
N THR A 177 15.79 8.09 11.46
CA THR A 177 17.02 7.32 11.31
C THR A 177 17.08 6.60 9.96
N SER A 178 18.28 6.34 9.43
CA SER A 178 18.44 5.48 8.26
C SER A 178 18.03 4.04 8.61
N TRP A 179 17.26 3.39 7.74
CA TRP A 179 16.77 2.03 7.95
C TRP A 179 17.35 1.10 6.90
N GLU A 180 17.72 -0.11 7.33
CA GLU A 180 18.13 -1.18 6.44
C GLU A 180 17.25 -2.41 6.63
N ILE A 181 16.82 -3.00 5.51
CA ILE A 181 16.05 -4.24 5.47
C ILE A 181 16.75 -5.15 4.47
N ASP A 182 17.16 -6.34 4.91
CA ASP A 182 17.96 -7.30 4.11
C ASP A 182 19.25 -6.74 3.53
N GLY A 183 19.87 -5.77 4.20
CA GLY A 183 21.08 -5.09 3.73
C GLY A 183 20.83 -4.03 2.66
N GLU A 184 19.58 -3.73 2.34
CA GLU A 184 19.19 -2.61 1.48
C GLU A 184 18.66 -1.45 2.32
N THR A 185 19.18 -0.24 2.06
CA THR A 185 18.71 0.99 2.72
C THR A 185 17.36 1.42 2.15
N VAL A 186 16.38 1.67 3.00
CA VAL A 186 15.06 2.18 2.59
C VAL A 186 15.15 3.67 2.29
N GLU A 187 14.60 4.10 1.14
CA GLU A 187 14.65 5.50 0.73
C GLU A 187 13.79 6.38 1.65
N THR A 188 14.38 7.43 2.22
CA THR A 188 13.66 8.46 2.98
C THR A 188 13.34 9.65 2.08
N VAL A 189 12.09 10.07 2.06
CA VAL A 189 11.60 11.18 1.21
C VAL A 189 10.87 12.26 2.01
N SER A 190 10.96 13.50 1.52
CA SER A 190 10.21 14.66 2.05
C SER A 190 8.79 14.77 1.50
N ASP A 191 8.55 14.14 0.36
CA ASP A 191 7.27 14.14 -0.34
C ASP A 191 7.15 12.93 -1.27
N PHE A 192 5.92 12.51 -1.54
CA PHE A 192 5.63 11.48 -2.52
C PHE A 192 4.25 11.67 -3.14
N ILE A 193 4.02 11.03 -4.29
CA ILE A 193 2.71 11.02 -4.94
C ILE A 193 1.95 9.79 -4.42
N PHE A 194 0.82 10.01 -3.77
CA PHE A 194 -0.10 8.98 -3.33
C PHE A 194 -1.43 9.14 -4.07
N LEU A 195 -1.85 8.12 -4.83
CA LEU A 195 -3.11 8.13 -5.58
C LEU A 195 -3.31 9.38 -6.45
N GLY A 196 -2.23 9.87 -7.05
CA GLY A 196 -2.22 11.05 -7.90
C GLY A 196 -1.98 12.37 -7.16
N SER A 197 -2.10 12.42 -5.84
CA SER A 197 -1.89 13.62 -5.04
C SER A 197 -0.54 13.68 -4.36
N LYS A 198 0.12 14.84 -4.41
CA LYS A 198 1.39 15.08 -3.74
C LYS A 198 1.16 15.28 -2.23
N ILE A 199 1.74 14.40 -1.43
CA ILE A 199 1.76 14.49 0.03
C ILE A 199 3.15 14.94 0.45
N THR A 200 3.24 15.91 1.36
CA THR A 200 4.50 16.43 1.90
C THR A 200 4.59 16.13 3.40
N ALA A 201 5.81 15.95 3.91
CA ALA A 201 6.09 15.67 5.32
C ALA A 201 5.56 16.76 6.28
N HIS A 202 5.41 17.99 5.79
CA HIS A 202 4.89 19.12 6.56
C HIS A 202 3.37 19.30 6.44
N GLY A 203 2.70 18.48 5.63
CA GLY A 203 1.27 18.60 5.35
C GLY A 203 0.90 19.87 4.58
N ASP A 204 1.84 20.43 3.81
CA ASP A 204 1.59 21.58 2.95
C ASP A 204 0.96 21.13 1.62
N CYS A 205 -0.27 21.60 1.38
CA CYS A 205 -1.04 21.34 0.16
C CYS A 205 -0.71 22.32 -0.97
N SER A 206 0.07 23.37 -0.73
CA SER A 206 0.36 24.41 -1.73
C SER A 206 1.05 23.85 -2.98
N HIS A 207 1.91 22.85 -2.80
CA HIS A 207 2.62 22.17 -3.87
C HIS A 207 1.71 21.31 -4.75
N GLU A 208 0.68 20.67 -4.19
CA GLU A 208 -0.32 19.93 -4.95
C GLU A 208 -1.23 20.88 -5.73
N ILE A 209 -1.66 21.99 -5.12
CA ILE A 209 -2.51 23.00 -5.78
C ILE A 209 -1.80 23.57 -7.01
N LYS A 210 -0.49 23.82 -6.94
CA LYS A 210 0.29 24.32 -8.08
C LYS A 210 0.49 23.30 -9.21
N ARG A 211 0.33 22.01 -8.92
CA ARG A 211 0.56 20.92 -9.88
C ARG A 211 -0.67 20.65 -10.75
N ARG A 212 -1.85 21.05 -10.31
CA ARG A 212 -3.13 20.91 -11.03
C ARG A 212 -3.45 22.17 -11.82
#